data_AF-A0A1F4ZZJ7-F1
#
_entry.id   AF-A0A1F4ZZJ7-F1
#
_cell.length_a   1.000
_cell.length_b   1.000
_cell.length_c   1.000
_cell.angle_alpha   90.00
_cell.angle_beta   90.00
_cell.angle_gamma   90.00
#
_symmetry.space_group_name_H-M   'P 1'
#
loop_
_entity.id
_entity.type
_entity.pdbx_description
1 polymer ?
#
loop_
_entity_poly.entity_id
_entity_poly.type
_entity_poly.pdbx_seq_one_letter_code
_entity_poly.pdbx_strand_id
1 'polypeptide(L)'
;MFIWVFHRVSGLLLIVLLGVKFLTSFFLMTKGQKPDWALLLHANPLTDTFLIVVGVYHAFYGLRTVIIDLGVRKEKALFWIFTTLGTLVTAALLVLYYTRNY
;
A
#
# COMPACT_ATOMS: atom_id res chain seq x y z
N MET A 1 12.52 -16.41 -4.37
CA MET A 1 11.09 -16.80 -4.30
C MET A 1 10.23 -15.85 -3.49
N PHE A 2 10.65 -15.39 -2.30
CA PHE A 2 9.84 -14.52 -1.43
C PHE A 2 9.21 -13.29 -2.13
N ILE A 3 10.02 -12.47 -2.80
CA ILE A 3 9.54 -11.22 -3.46
C ILE A 3 8.39 -11.51 -4.43
N TRP A 4 8.50 -12.58 -5.22
CA TRP A 4 7.48 -12.97 -6.19
C TRP A 4 6.17 -13.37 -5.50
N VAL A 5 6.23 -14.18 -4.43
CA VAL A 5 5.03 -14.59 -3.67
C VAL A 5 4.39 -13.36 -3.04
N PHE A 6 5.21 -12.55 -2.35
CA PHE A 6 4.77 -11.34 -1.69
C PHE A 6 4.11 -10.37 -2.67
N HIS A 7 4.72 -10.13 -3.84
CA HIS A 7 4.19 -9.21 -4.84
C HIS A 7 2.82 -9.64 -5.37
N ARG A 8 2.60 -10.94 -5.58
CA ARG A 8 1.30 -11.48 -6.00
C ARG A 8 0.24 -11.36 -4.91
N VAL A 9 0.56 -11.79 -3.69
CA VAL A 9 -0.37 -11.76 -2.55
C VAL A 9 -0.73 -10.32 -2.20
N SER A 10 0.26 -9.42 -2.16
CA SER A 10 0.02 -7.98 -1.94
C SER A 10 -0.85 -7.37 -3.04
N GLY A 11 -0.67 -7.76 -4.31
CA GLY A 11 -1.52 -7.30 -5.41
C GLY A 11 -2.99 -7.70 -5.22
N LEU A 12 -3.26 -8.97 -4.87
CA LEU A 12 -4.62 -9.44 -4.58
C LEU A 12 -5.23 -8.70 -3.37
N LEU A 13 -4.43 -8.48 -2.33
CA LEU A 13 -4.88 -7.75 -1.15
C LEU A 13 -5.19 -6.29 -1.47
N LEU A 14 -4.37 -5.63 -2.31
CA LEU A 14 -4.61 -4.26 -2.77
C LEU A 14 -5.91 -4.13 -3.56
N ILE A 15 -6.27 -5.10 -4.40
CA ILE A 15 -7.56 -5.10 -5.11
C ILE A 15 -8.72 -4.99 -4.11
N VAL A 16 -8.69 -5.79 -3.04
CA VAL A 16 -9.73 -5.78 -2.02
C VAL A 16 -9.73 -4.48 -1.22
N LEU A 17 -8.57 -4.07 -0.68
CA LEU A 17 -8.47 -2.90 0.19
C LEU A 17 -8.80 -1.60 -0.56
N LEU A 18 -8.27 -1.41 -1.77
CA LEU A 18 -8.60 -0.25 -2.59
C LEU A 18 -10.05 -0.30 -3.07
N GLY A 19 -10.59 -1.48 -3.38
CA GLY A 19 -12.02 -1.65 -3.69
C GLY A 19 -12.92 -1.13 -2.56
N VAL A 20 -12.60 -1.46 -1.31
CA VAL A 20 -13.30 -0.92 -0.14
C VAL A 20 -13.17 0.61 -0.06
N LYS A 21 -11.97 1.16 -0.25
CA LYS A 21 -11.76 2.63 -0.21
C LYS A 21 -12.50 3.36 -1.32
N PHE A 22 -12.47 2.86 -2.54
CA PHE A 22 -13.18 3.44 -3.67
C PHE A 22 -14.69 3.37 -3.46
N LEU A 23 -15.23 2.21 -3.07
CA LEU A 23 -16.66 2.05 -2.80
C LEU A 23 -17.14 3.02 -1.73
N THR A 24 -16.46 3.05 -0.57
CA THR A 24 -16.85 3.93 0.54
C THR A 24 -16.70 5.40 0.19
N SER A 25 -15.72 5.78 -0.66
CA SER A 25 -15.53 7.17 -1.08
C SER A 25 -16.77 7.75 -1.79
N PHE A 26 -17.50 6.96 -2.58
CA PHE A 26 -18.72 7.42 -3.26
C PHE A 26 -19.81 7.88 -2.28
N PHE A 27 -19.91 7.23 -1.10
CA PHE A 27 -20.86 7.60 -0.07
C PHE A 27 -20.40 8.81 0.75
N LEU A 28 -19.09 9.02 0.88
CA LEU A 28 -18.52 10.14 1.64
C LEU A 28 -18.43 11.45 0.85
N MET A 29 -18.56 11.41 -0.48
CA MET A 29 -18.59 12.60 -1.35
C MET A 29 -19.96 13.30 -1.39
N THR A 30 -20.96 12.79 -0.66
CA THR A 30 -22.30 13.38 -0.64
C THR A 30 -22.36 14.63 0.26
N LYS A 31 -23.22 15.61 -0.10
CA LYS A 31 -23.46 16.82 0.71
C LYS A 31 -24.32 16.56 1.96
N GLY A 32 -25.02 15.43 1.99
CA GLY A 32 -25.93 15.04 3.08
C GLY A 32 -25.21 14.32 4.22
N GLN A 33 -26.02 13.70 5.09
CA GLN A 33 -25.51 12.82 6.14
C GLN A 33 -24.79 11.62 5.52
N LYS A 34 -23.59 11.33 6.02
CA LYS A 34 -22.75 10.22 5.57
C LYS A 34 -23.18 8.94 6.31
N PRO A 35 -23.31 7.79 5.63
CA PRO A 35 -23.63 6.55 6.32
C PRO A 35 -22.52 6.13 7.28
N ASP A 36 -22.88 5.75 8.51
CA ASP A 36 -21.91 5.39 9.55
C ASP A 36 -21.02 4.21 9.15
N TRP A 37 -21.59 3.21 8.46
CA TRP A 37 -20.84 2.05 7.98
C TRP A 37 -19.75 2.44 6.97
N ALA A 38 -20.03 3.43 6.11
CA ALA A 38 -19.07 3.90 5.10
C ALA A 38 -17.94 4.67 5.78
N LEU A 39 -18.26 5.50 6.78
CA LEU A 39 -17.27 6.21 7.58
C LEU A 39 -16.39 5.23 8.36
N LEU A 40 -16.98 4.23 9.01
CA LEU A 40 -16.27 3.24 9.80
C LEU A 40 -15.28 2.43 8.96
N LEU A 41 -15.66 1.99 7.76
CA LEU A 41 -14.78 1.25 6.86
C LEU A 41 -13.72 2.16 6.21
N HIS A 42 -14.09 3.37 5.82
CA HIS A 42 -13.19 4.30 5.15
C HIS A 42 -12.14 4.89 6.10
N ALA A 43 -12.50 5.15 7.35
CA ALA A 43 -11.59 5.72 8.36
C ALA A 43 -10.94 4.65 9.25
N ASN A 44 -11.05 3.37 8.89
CA ASN A 44 -10.49 2.28 9.68
C ASN A 44 -8.94 2.31 9.68
N PRO A 45 -8.29 2.49 10.85
CA PRO A 45 -6.83 2.59 10.92
C PRO A 45 -6.08 1.31 10.53
N LEU A 46 -6.70 0.15 10.73
CA LEU A 46 -6.11 -1.13 10.36
C LEU A 46 -6.07 -1.27 8.83
N THR A 47 -7.17 -0.93 8.15
CA THR A 47 -7.22 -0.92 6.67
C THR A 47 -6.18 0.03 6.09
N ASP A 48 -6.05 1.23 6.65
CA ASP A 48 -5.07 2.23 6.19
C ASP A 48 -3.63 1.77 6.40
N THR A 49 -3.35 1.17 7.57
CA THR A 49 -2.03 0.59 7.87
C THR A 49 -1.67 -0.50 6.87
N PHE A 50 -2.59 -1.43 6.60
CA PHE A 50 -2.36 -2.45 5.58
C PHE A 50 -2.14 -1.83 4.21
N LEU A 51 -2.95 -0.86 3.79
CA LEU A 51 -2.77 -0.15 2.52
C LEU A 51 -1.40 0.51 2.39
N ILE A 52 -0.93 1.19 3.44
CA ILE A 52 0.40 1.81 3.47
C ILE A 52 1.48 0.73 3.29
N VAL A 53 1.46 -0.31 4.12
CA VAL A 53 2.47 -1.38 4.07
C VAL A 53 2.45 -2.09 2.73
N VAL A 54 1.29 -2.64 2.33
CA VAL A 54 1.21 -3.48 1.13
C VAL A 54 1.35 -2.66 -0.14
N GLY A 55 0.84 -1.43 -0.17
CA GLY A 55 0.97 -0.53 -1.32
C GLY A 55 2.42 -0.15 -1.59
N VAL A 56 3.15 0.27 -0.56
CA VAL A 56 4.56 0.68 -0.68
C VAL A 56 5.43 -0.48 -1.13
N TYR A 57 5.35 -1.63 -0.44
CA TYR A 57 6.18 -2.79 -0.81
C TYR A 57 5.79 -3.36 -2.18
N HIS A 58 4.49 -3.40 -2.52
CA HIS A 58 4.05 -3.85 -3.84
C HIS A 58 4.65 -2.98 -4.95
N ALA A 59 4.59 -1.65 -4.81
CA ALA A 59 5.14 -0.70 -5.77
C ALA A 59 6.67 -0.87 -5.94
N PHE A 60 7.42 -0.91 -4.84
CA PHE A 60 8.88 -1.03 -4.90
C PHE A 60 9.34 -2.40 -5.44
N TYR A 61 8.68 -3.50 -5.09
CA TYR A 61 8.99 -4.81 -5.66
C TYR A 61 8.54 -4.96 -7.13
N GLY A 62 7.47 -4.29 -7.53
CA GLY A 62 7.08 -4.15 -8.93
C GLY A 62 8.16 -3.40 -9.73
N LEU A 63 8.60 -2.24 -9.23
CA LEU A 63 9.67 -1.45 -9.87
C LEU A 63 11.00 -2.23 -9.95
N ARG A 64 11.35 -2.98 -8.90
CA ARG A 64 12.49 -3.91 -8.95
C ARG A 64 12.38 -4.88 -10.12
N THR A 65 11.20 -5.47 -10.31
CA THR A 65 10.94 -6.45 -11.39
C THR A 65 11.12 -5.78 -12.75
N VAL A 66 10.50 -4.61 -12.96
CA VAL A 66 10.68 -3.82 -14.19
C VAL A 66 12.16 -3.56 -14.50
N ILE A 67 12.95 -3.15 -13.51
CA ILE A 67 14.39 -2.88 -13.69
C ILE A 67 15.18 -4.14 -14.10
N ILE A 68 14.83 -5.30 -13.54
CA ILE A 68 15.46 -6.58 -13.90
C ILE A 68 15.07 -6.96 -15.33
N ASP A 69 13.80 -6.79 -15.69
CA ASP A 69 13.29 -7.08 -17.03
C ASP A 69 13.94 -6.18 -18.11
N LEU A 70 14.33 -4.96 -17.74
CA LEU A 70 15.13 -4.05 -18.57
C LEU A 70 16.63 -4.43 -18.66
N GLY A 71 17.05 -5.53 -18.03
CA GLY A 71 18.37 -6.13 -18.21
C GLY A 71 19.37 -5.91 -17.06
N VAL A 72 18.98 -5.28 -15.95
CA VAL A 72 19.88 -5.12 -14.79
C VAL A 72 20.03 -6.43 -14.03
N ARG A 73 21.24 -7.02 -14.07
CA ARG A 73 21.54 -8.34 -13.47
C ARG A 73 22.04 -8.29 -12.02
N LYS A 74 21.70 -7.25 -11.25
CA LYS A 74 22.15 -7.05 -9.86
C LYS A 74 21.10 -7.45 -8.82
N GLU A 75 20.53 -8.64 -8.93
CA GLU A 75 19.34 -9.06 -8.17
C GLU A 75 19.44 -8.89 -6.65
N LYS A 76 20.59 -9.24 -6.05
CA LYS A 76 20.82 -9.13 -4.60
C LYS A 76 20.93 -7.67 -4.16
N ALA A 77 21.62 -6.84 -4.92
CA ALA A 77 21.72 -5.41 -4.63
C ALA A 77 20.35 -4.74 -4.77
N LEU A 78 19.63 -5.02 -5.86
CA LEU A 78 18.28 -4.51 -6.07
C LEU A 78 17.32 -4.97 -4.96
N PHE A 79 17.42 -6.22 -4.51
CA PHE A 79 16.63 -6.68 -3.37
C PHE A 79 16.84 -5.81 -2.13
N TRP A 80 18.09 -5.57 -1.74
CA TRP A 80 18.41 -4.76 -0.56
C TRP A 80 18.00 -3.30 -0.74
N ILE A 81 18.30 -2.70 -1.90
CA ILE A 81 17.91 -1.32 -2.20
C ILE A 81 16.39 -1.14 -2.06
N PHE A 82 15.60 -1.96 -2.77
CA PHE A 82 14.15 -1.83 -2.78
C PHE A 82 13.50 -2.22 -1.45
N THR A 83 14.07 -3.17 -0.71
CA THR A 83 13.58 -3.53 0.63
C THR A 83 13.87 -2.40 1.62
N THR A 84 15.07 -1.82 1.61
CA THR A 84 15.42 -0.68 2.47
C THR A 84 14.55 0.53 2.16
N LEU A 85 14.41 0.90 0.88
CA LEU A 85 13.53 2.01 0.46
C LEU A 85 12.08 1.77 0.87
N GLY A 86 11.54 0.58 0.61
CA GLY A 86 10.18 0.22 1.02
C GLY A 86 9.98 0.29 2.53
N THR A 87 10.96 -0.16 3.31
CA THR A 87 10.92 -0.09 4.78
C THR A 87 10.93 1.36 5.28
N LEU A 88 11.84 2.19 4.76
CA LEU A 88 11.95 3.60 5.16
C LEU A 88 10.70 4.40 4.81
N VAL A 89 10.18 4.23 3.59
CA VAL A 89 8.95 4.92 3.15
C VAL A 89 7.75 4.44 3.95
N THR A 90 7.62 3.13 4.18
CA THR A 90 6.53 2.58 5.02
C THR A 90 6.60 3.15 6.44
N ALA A 91 7.77 3.14 7.08
CA ALA A 91 7.95 3.67 8.42
C ALA A 91 7.62 5.17 8.48
N ALA A 92 8.11 5.97 7.54
CA ALA A 92 7.81 7.39 7.46
C ALA A 92 6.30 7.66 7.31
N LEU A 93 5.62 6.93 6.42
CA LEU A 93 4.18 7.07 6.22
C LEU A 93 3.37 6.61 7.43
N LEU A 94 3.77 5.55 8.11
CA LEU A 94 3.11 5.11 9.34
C LEU A 94 3.29 6.12 10.47
N VAL A 95 4.49 6.67 10.64
CA VAL A 95 4.74 7.76 11.59
C VAL A 95 3.80 8.92 11.27
N LEU A 96 3.82 9.43 10.04
CA LEU A 96 2.93 10.51 9.62
C LEU A 96 1.44 10.18 9.85
N TYR A 97 1.02 8.97 9.52
CA TYR A 97 -0.37 8.53 9.68
C TYR A 97 -0.82 8.57 11.14
N TYR A 98 0.02 8.11 12.07
CA TYR A 98 -0.31 8.00 13.49
C TYR A 98 0.02 9.24 14.31
N THR A 99 0.87 10.14 13.81
CA THR A 99 1.23 11.39 14.50
C THR A 99 0.54 12.62 13.92
N ARG A 100 -0.26 12.50 12.85
CA ARG A 100 -1.03 13.62 12.31
C ARG A 100 -1.97 14.19 13.38
N ASN A 101 -2.00 15.52 13.51
CA ASN A 101 -2.79 16.25 14.51
C ASN A 101 -3.77 17.26 13.89
N TYR A 102 -4.22 17.00 12.66
CA TYR A 102 -5.22 17.79 11.96
C TYR A 102 -6.49 16.97 11.74
#